data_AF-A0A523T099-F1
#
_entry.id   AF-A0A523T099-F1
#
_cell.length_a   1.000
_cell.length_b   1.000
_cell.length_c   1.000
_cell.angle_alpha   90.00
_cell.angle_beta   90.00
_cell.angle_gamma   90.00
#
_symmetry.space_group_name_H-M   'P 1'
#
loop_
_entity.id
_entity.type
_entity.pdbx_description
1 polymer ?
#
loop_
_entity_poly.entity_id
_entity_poly.type
_entity_poly.pdbx_seq_one_letter_code
_entity_poly.pdbx_strand_id
1 'polypeptide(L)'
;WIRGLTSDRTIHSSGLSGLTYKDVNELLFDILKRTRLKPVFALIGTKFDIQEKMDRILLKIGQNRMLFFMDLVEQKTLEEIIVTFIAVLELVKIQKIKMIQQQTFGRIKLYGTSNEMAYS
;
A
#
# COMPACT_ATOMS: atom_id res chain seq x y z
N TRP A 1 2.11 32.16 -35.81
CA TRP A 1 3.26 32.48 -34.95
C TRP A 1 2.81 32.38 -33.49
N ILE A 2 3.57 31.67 -32.66
CA ILE A 2 3.16 31.00 -31.40
C ILE A 2 3.43 31.87 -30.16
N ARG A 3 2.57 31.77 -29.13
CA ARG A 3 2.81 31.76 -27.65
C ARG A 3 1.48 32.16 -26.97
N GLY A 4 0.89 31.39 -26.05
CA GLY A 4 1.47 30.75 -24.88
C GLY A 4 1.13 31.59 -23.65
N LEU A 5 -0.08 31.43 -23.10
CA LEU A 5 -0.48 31.91 -21.77
C LEU A 5 -1.45 30.89 -21.20
N THR A 6 -0.94 30.08 -20.27
CA THR A 6 -1.72 29.20 -19.41
C THR A 6 -2.76 30.06 -18.70
N SER A 7 -4.04 29.84 -18.99
CA SER A 7 -5.12 30.37 -18.18
C SER A 7 -4.98 29.75 -16.80
N ASP A 8 -4.50 30.55 -15.85
CA ASP A 8 -4.63 30.31 -14.43
C ASP A 8 -6.13 30.24 -14.14
N ARG A 9 -6.69 29.03 -14.19
CA ARG A 9 -8.04 28.79 -13.71
C ARG A 9 -7.95 28.80 -12.21
N THR A 10 -7.98 30.00 -11.63
CA THR A 10 -8.39 30.19 -10.25
C THR A 10 -9.78 29.58 -10.10
N ILE A 11 -9.84 28.35 -9.56
CA ILE A 11 -11.09 27.70 -9.18
C ILE A 11 -11.62 28.47 -7.97
N HIS A 12 -12.44 29.49 -8.23
CA HIS A 12 -13.26 30.12 -7.20
C HIS A 12 -14.28 29.09 -6.70
N SER A 13 -13.91 28.42 -5.62
CA SER A 13 -14.72 27.41 -4.97
C SER A 13 -15.36 27.98 -3.70
N SER A 14 -16.32 28.88 -3.89
CA SER A 14 -17.21 29.32 -2.81
C SER A 14 -18.01 28.18 -2.16
N GLY A 15 -17.97 26.96 -2.72
CA GLY A 15 -18.61 25.76 -2.18
C GLY A 15 -17.69 24.73 -1.50
N LEU A 16 -16.37 24.96 -1.41
CA LEU A 16 -15.45 24.00 -0.75
C LEU A 16 -15.19 24.33 0.74
N SER A 17 -15.67 25.47 1.24
CA SER A 17 -15.47 25.94 2.62
C SER A 17 -16.22 25.11 3.69
N GLY A 18 -17.01 24.11 3.29
CA GLY A 18 -17.75 23.21 4.18
C GLY A 18 -17.35 21.74 4.08
N LEU A 19 -16.34 21.39 3.29
CA LEU A 19 -15.92 19.99 3.20
C LEU A 19 -15.07 19.61 4.40
N THR A 20 -15.50 18.56 5.09
CA THR A 20 -14.68 17.88 6.07
C THR A 20 -13.67 16.97 5.37
N TYR A 21 -12.62 16.58 6.08
CA TYR A 21 -11.69 15.55 5.61
C TYR A 21 -12.39 14.28 5.15
N LYS A 22 -13.51 13.92 5.79
CA LYS A 22 -14.31 12.77 5.43
C LYS A 22 -14.91 12.93 4.03
N ASP A 23 -15.43 14.10 3.70
CA ASP A 23 -16.07 14.37 2.41
C ASP A 23 -15.04 14.35 1.27
N VAL A 24 -13.86 14.93 1.50
CA VAL A 24 -12.73 14.89 0.54
C VAL A 24 -12.26 13.45 0.33
N ASN A 25 -12.17 12.67 1.43
CA ASN A 25 -11.74 11.29 1.38
C ASN A 25 -12.75 10.40 0.65
N GLU A 26 -14.05 10.57 0.90
CA GLU A 26 -15.12 9.85 0.22
C GLU A 26 -15.16 10.17 -1.28
N LEU A 27 -15.02 11.45 -1.66
CA LEU A 27 -14.96 11.88 -3.05
C LEU A 27 -13.75 11.27 -3.77
N LEU A 28 -12.59 11.27 -3.11
CA LEU A 28 -11.36 10.67 -3.63
C LEU A 28 -11.54 9.15 -3.85
N PHE A 29 -12.11 8.44 -2.88
CA PHE A 29 -12.39 7.01 -3.01
C PHE A 29 -13.36 6.70 -4.16
N ASP A 30 -14.36 7.55 -4.37
CA ASP A 30 -15.32 7.35 -5.45
C ASP A 30 -14.69 7.57 -6.83
N ILE A 31 -13.79 8.55 -6.96
CA ILE A 31 -12.99 8.75 -8.17
C ILE A 31 -12.08 7.54 -8.42
N LEU A 32 -11.31 7.09 -7.41
CA LEU A 32 -10.39 5.96 -7.53
C LEU A 32 -11.12 4.65 -7.95
N LYS A 33 -12.32 4.41 -7.42
CA LYS A 33 -13.16 3.27 -7.81
C LYS A 33 -13.57 3.30 -9.28
N ARG A 34 -13.89 4.49 -9.81
CA ARG A 34 -14.34 4.67 -11.20
C ARG A 34 -13.20 4.53 -12.21
N THR A 35 -11.97 4.89 -11.84
CA THR A 35 -10.84 4.96 -12.79
C THR A 35 -10.08 3.63 -12.99
N ARG A 36 -10.43 2.53 -12.30
CA ARG A 36 -9.67 1.25 -12.35
C ARG A 36 -8.16 1.43 -12.08
N LEU A 37 -7.75 2.54 -11.49
CA LEU A 37 -6.38 2.73 -11.03
C LEU A 37 -6.21 1.78 -9.86
N LYS A 38 -5.33 0.79 -10.01
CA LYS A 38 -4.85 0.05 -8.83
C LYS A 38 -4.35 1.12 -7.87
N PRO A 39 -4.89 1.25 -6.66
CA PRO A 39 -4.34 2.18 -5.70
C PRO A 39 -2.91 1.71 -5.44
N VAL A 40 -1.94 2.42 -6.02
CA VAL A 40 -0.61 2.46 -5.43
C VAL A 40 -0.88 3.16 -4.12
N PHE A 41 -0.92 2.40 -3.03
CA PHE A 41 -1.13 2.95 -1.70
C PHE A 41 0.10 3.76 -1.29
N ALA A 42 0.41 4.85 -1.98
CA ALA A 42 1.26 5.87 -1.40
C ALA A 42 0.42 6.49 -0.28
N LEU A 43 0.71 6.17 0.96
CA LEU A 43 0.15 6.91 2.08
C LEU A 43 0.73 8.33 1.96
N ILE A 44 -0.05 9.25 1.40
CA ILE A 44 0.36 10.63 1.13
C ILE A 44 0.79 11.24 2.47
N GLY A 45 2.09 11.52 2.63
CA GLY A 45 2.68 12.07 3.85
C GLY A 45 3.48 11.10 4.73
N THR A 46 3.56 9.80 4.39
CA THR A 46 4.42 8.86 5.12
C THR A 46 5.83 8.81 4.55
N LYS A 47 6.84 8.61 5.41
CA LYS A 47 8.25 8.49 4.99
C LYS A 47 8.58 7.18 4.28
N PHE A 48 7.63 6.25 4.15
CA PHE A 48 7.86 4.90 3.68
C PHE A 48 7.33 4.68 2.26
N ASP A 49 8.20 4.24 1.35
CA ASP A 49 7.82 3.73 0.04
C ASP A 49 7.33 2.27 0.19
N ILE A 50 6.11 2.01 -0.26
CA ILE A 50 5.53 0.67 -0.23
C ILE A 50 6.29 -0.30 -1.14
N GLN A 51 6.79 0.16 -2.29
CA GLN A 51 7.59 -0.70 -3.18
C GLN A 51 8.87 -1.16 -2.47
N GLU A 52 9.61 -0.23 -1.87
CA GLU A 52 10.79 -0.57 -1.07
C GLU A 52 10.46 -1.54 0.07
N LYS A 53 9.33 -1.32 0.77
CA LYS A 53 8.90 -2.23 1.84
C LYS A 53 8.58 -3.63 1.30
N MET A 54 7.93 -3.74 0.14
CA MET A 54 7.66 -5.03 -0.52
C MET A 54 8.96 -5.78 -0.85
N ASP A 55 9.95 -5.09 -1.42
CA ASP A 55 11.25 -5.69 -1.76
C ASP A 55 11.99 -6.23 -0.53
N ARG A 56 12.00 -5.45 0.56
CA ARG A 56 12.59 -5.86 1.84
C ARG A 56 11.87 -7.07 2.44
N ILE A 57 10.54 -7.12 2.34
CA ILE A 57 9.75 -8.27 2.82
C ILE A 57 10.08 -9.52 2.01
N LEU A 58 10.17 -9.42 0.68
CA LEU A 58 10.54 -10.53 -0.19
C LEU A 58 11.93 -11.08 0.11
N LEU A 59 12.91 -10.20 0.37
CA LEU A 59 14.26 -10.61 0.77
C LEU A 59 14.24 -11.41 2.08
N LYS A 60 13.54 -10.90 3.11
CA LYS A 60 13.41 -11.58 4.41
C LYS A 60 12.71 -12.93 4.27
N ILE A 61 11.63 -13.00 3.49
CA ILE A 61 10.90 -14.26 3.27
C ILE A 61 11.74 -15.25 2.47
N GLY A 62 12.52 -14.82 1.48
CA GLY A 62 13.39 -15.72 0.72
C GLY A 62 14.45 -16.44 1.57
N GLN A 63 14.84 -15.85 2.69
CA GLN A 63 15.82 -16.40 3.63
C GLN A 63 15.20 -17.32 4.70
N ASN A 64 13.87 -17.36 4.81
CA ASN A 64 13.16 -18.02 5.91
C ASN A 64 12.03 -18.91 5.41
N ARG A 65 11.91 -20.13 5.94
CA ARG A 65 10.80 -21.03 5.58
C ARG A 65 9.43 -20.49 6.01
N MET A 66 9.39 -19.69 7.07
CA MET A 66 8.21 -19.07 7.64
C MET A 66 8.61 -17.86 8.48
N LEU A 67 7.81 -16.79 8.43
CA LEU A 67 7.95 -15.61 9.29
C LEU A 67 6.61 -15.25 9.92
N PHE A 68 6.64 -14.64 11.10
CA PHE A 68 5.48 -13.93 11.61
C PHE A 68 5.45 -12.51 11.04
N PHE A 69 4.25 -11.94 10.91
CA PHE A 69 4.09 -10.55 10.48
C PHE A 69 4.92 -9.56 11.31
N MET A 70 4.97 -9.76 12.63
CA MET A 70 5.73 -8.88 13.54
C MET A 70 7.25 -8.92 13.30
N ASP A 71 7.78 -9.95 12.65
CA ASP A 71 9.21 -10.04 12.30
C ASP A 71 9.57 -9.12 11.10
N LEU A 72 8.56 -8.63 10.37
CA LEU A 72 8.72 -7.69 9.26
C LEU A 72 8.70 -6.21 9.71
N VAL A 73 8.20 -5.94 10.91
CA VAL A 73 8.09 -4.61 11.50
C VAL A 73 9.39 -4.29 12.24
N GLU A 74 10.10 -3.25 11.80
CA GLU A 74 11.40 -2.83 12.34
C GLU A 74 11.22 -1.83 13.48
N GLN A 75 10.42 -0.79 13.27
CA GLN A 75 9.99 0.18 14.26
C GLN A 75 8.53 -0.12 14.63
N LYS A 76 8.26 -0.28 15.93
CA LYS A 76 6.91 -0.58 16.45
C LYS A 76 5.98 0.65 16.45
N THR A 77 6.09 1.51 15.44
CA THR A 77 5.21 2.67 15.25
C THR A 77 3.95 2.24 14.50
N LEU A 78 2.83 2.92 14.76
CA LEU A 78 1.57 2.62 14.09
C LEU A 78 1.69 2.78 12.56
N GLU A 79 2.40 3.82 12.11
CA GLU A 79 2.66 4.08 10.70
C GLU A 79 3.39 2.92 10.03
N GLU A 80 4.49 2.42 10.61
CA GLU A 80 5.23 1.31 10.02
C GLU A 80 4.41 0.01 10.03
N ILE A 81 3.66 -0.25 11.10
CA ILE A 81 2.79 -1.43 11.16
C ILE A 81 1.77 -1.38 10.03
N ILE A 82 1.13 -0.23 9.79
CA ILE A 82 0.16 -0.05 8.72
C ILE A 82 0.81 -0.23 7.35
N VAL A 83 1.96 0.42 7.10
CA VAL A 83 2.69 0.29 5.83
C VAL A 83 3.11 -1.15 5.56
N THR A 84 3.66 -1.83 6.57
CA THR A 84 4.06 -3.24 6.47
C THR A 84 2.87 -4.12 6.17
N PHE A 85 1.72 -3.86 6.81
CA PHE A 85 0.49 -4.61 6.56
C PHE A 85 -0.01 -4.43 5.13
N ILE A 86 -0.04 -3.19 4.63
CA ILE A 86 -0.42 -2.90 3.24
C ILE A 86 0.53 -3.60 2.26
N ALA A 87 1.85 -3.52 2.47
CA ALA A 87 2.83 -4.18 1.62
C ALA A 87 2.65 -5.71 1.59
N VAL A 88 2.38 -6.34 2.74
CA VAL A 88 2.05 -7.76 2.83
C VAL A 88 0.78 -8.09 2.05
N LEU A 89 -0.29 -7.30 2.21
CA LEU A 89 -1.55 -7.53 1.49
C LEU A 89 -1.37 -7.40 -0.04
N GLU A 90 -0.57 -6.43 -0.49
CA GLU A 90 -0.28 -6.27 -1.91
C GLU A 90 0.53 -7.46 -2.45
N LEU A 91 1.52 -7.96 -1.70
CA LEU A 91 2.28 -9.17 -2.05
C LEU A 91 1.41 -10.44 -2.10
N VAL A 92 0.45 -10.59 -1.18
CA VAL A 92 -0.52 -11.69 -1.19
C VAL A 92 -1.44 -11.58 -2.42
N LYS A 93 -1.91 -10.37 -2.74
CA LYS A 93 -2.76 -10.08 -3.89
C LYS A 93 -2.08 -10.43 -5.22
N ILE A 94 -0.76 -10.22 -5.33
CA ILE A 94 0.04 -10.64 -6.51
C ILE A 94 0.64 -12.04 -6.37
N GLN A 95 0.22 -12.81 -5.36
CA GLN A 95 0.60 -14.21 -5.10
C GLN A 95 2.09 -14.48 -4.88
N LYS A 96 2.90 -13.45 -4.60
CA LYS A 96 4.34 -13.62 -4.30
C LYS A 96 4.59 -14.25 -2.93
N ILE A 97 3.64 -14.11 -2.01
CA ILE A 97 3.68 -14.72 -0.68
C ILE A 97 2.31 -15.31 -0.32
N LYS A 98 2.28 -16.25 0.63
CA LYS A 98 1.07 -16.77 1.25
C LYS A 98 0.97 -16.28 2.70
N MET A 99 -0.24 -15.96 3.12
CA MET A 99 -0.54 -15.49 4.48
C MET A 99 -1.59 -16.40 5.13
N ILE A 100 -1.36 -16.81 6.38
CA ILE A 100 -2.28 -17.64 7.17
C ILE A 100 -2.52 -16.99 8.53
N GLN A 101 -3.80 -16.79 8.88
CA GLN A 101 -4.25 -16.36 10.20
C GLN A 101 -5.41 -17.26 10.65
N GLN A 102 -5.26 -17.90 11.81
CA GLN A 102 -6.21 -18.94 12.28
C GLN A 102 -7.46 -18.35 12.97
N GLN A 103 -7.32 -17.17 13.56
CA GLN A 103 -8.39 -16.47 14.29
C GLN A 103 -8.26 -14.97 14.06
N THR A 104 -9.36 -14.24 14.12
CA THR A 104 -9.35 -12.78 14.04
C THR A 104 -8.43 -12.19 15.12
N PHE A 105 -7.60 -11.22 14.73
CA PHE A 105 -6.53 -10.64 15.56
C PHE A 105 -5.47 -11.64 16.09
N GLY A 106 -5.47 -12.87 15.57
CA GLY A 106 -4.45 -13.86 15.88
C GLY A 106 -3.14 -13.61 15.15
N ARG A 107 -2.11 -14.41 15.49
CA ARG A 107 -0.81 -14.36 14.82
C ARG A 107 -0.94 -14.64 13.33
N ILE A 108 -0.26 -13.82 12.53
CA ILE A 108 -0.20 -13.93 11.08
C ILE A 108 1.11 -14.60 10.71
N LYS A 109 1.04 -15.72 9.99
CA LYS A 109 2.18 -16.44 9.44
C LYS A 109 2.31 -16.16 7.95
N LEU A 110 3.54 -15.98 7.49
CA LEU A 110 3.89 -15.66 6.12
C LEU A 110 4.84 -16.70 5.56
N TYR A 111 4.62 -17.06 4.29
CA TYR A 111 5.38 -18.08 3.57
C TYR A 111 5.71 -17.57 2.17
N GLY A 112 6.90 -17.89 1.66
CA GLY A 112 7.22 -17.65 0.25
C GLY A 112 6.38 -18.56 -0.64
N THR A 113 5.90 -18.02 -1.76
CA THR A 113 5.30 -18.84 -2.83
C THR A 113 6.43 -19.38 -3.71
N SER A 114 7.16 -20.39 -3.25
CA SER A 114 8.11 -21.09 -4.12
C SER A 114 7.34 -21.84 -5.20
N ASN A 115 7.41 -21.37 -6.44
CA ASN A 115 7.10 -22.19 -7.62
C ASN A 115 8.26 -22.22 -8.66
N GLU A 116 9.47 -21.80 -8.28
CA GLU A 116 10.66 -21.82 -9.16
C GLU A 116 11.91 -22.33 -8.42
N MET A 117 11.82 -23.54 -7.86
CA MET A 117 13.00 -24.34 -7.44
C MET A 117 12.83 -25.81 -7.86
N ALA A 118 12.27 -26.05 -9.06
CA ALA A 118 12.14 -27.39 -9.63
C ALA A 118 13.04 -27.64 -10.86
N TYR A 119 13.80 -26.66 -11.33
CA TYR A 119 14.75 -26.84 -12.43
C TYR A 119 15.99 -25.96 -12.24
N SER A 120 16.98 -26.48 -11.52
CA SER A 120 18.41 -26.24 -11.75
C SER A 120 19.19 -27.37 -11.07
#